data_AF-A0A952FDS9-F1
#
_entry.id   AF-A0A952FDS9-F1
#
_cell.length_a   1.000
_cell.length_b   1.000
_cell.length_c   1.000
_cell.angle_alpha   90.00
_cell.angle_beta   90.00
_cell.angle_gamma   90.00
#
_symmetry.space_group_name_H-M   'P 1'
#
loop_
_entity.id
_entity.type
_entity.pdbx_description
1 polymer ?
#
loop_
_entity_poly.entity_id
_entity_poly.type
_entity_poly.pdbx_seq_one_letter_code
_entity_poly.pdbx_strand_id
1 'polypeptide(L)' 'MPIKIVRLGTARSVGEGLRIGTVRRPPRGVPKTEFASGNWYDVWYPNLAPSLET' A
#
# COMPACT_ATOMS: atom_id res chain seq x y z
N MET A 1 -18.42 5.93 0.56
CA MET A 1 -17.02 5.99 1.00
C MET A 1 -16.13 6.28 -0.21
N PRO A 2 -15.35 7.36 -0.21
CA PRO A 2 -14.47 7.68 -1.33
C PRO A 2 -13.20 6.81 -1.28
N ILE A 3 -12.81 6.26 -2.44
CA ILE A 3 -11.52 5.60 -2.62
C ILE A 3 -10.52 6.66 -3.09
N LYS A 4 -9.31 6.66 -2.54
CA LYS A 4 -8.21 7.53 -2.96
C LYS A 4 -7.03 6.68 -3.43
N ILE A 5 -6.43 7.08 -4.55
CA ILE A 5 -5.17 6.50 -5.02
C ILE A 5 -4.04 7.33 -4.41
N VAL A 6 -3.12 6.67 -3.70
CA VAL A 6 -1.98 7.30 -3.04
C VAL A 6 -0.68 6.68 -3.55
N ARG A 7 0.38 7.49 -3.57
CA ARG A 7 1.73 6.99 -3.85
C ARG A 7 2.29 6.36 -2.57
N LEU A 8 2.88 5.17 -2.67
CA LEU A 8 3.49 4.52 -1.52
C LEU A 8 4.58 5.39 -0.88
N GLY A 9 4.62 5.41 0.45
CA GLY A 9 5.59 6.20 1.22
C GLY A 9 5.20 7.66 1.45
N THR A 10 4.13 8.18 0.82
CA THR A 10 3.65 9.53 1.13
C THR A 10 2.96 9.57 2.49
N ALA A 11 3.17 10.66 3.24
CA ALA A 11 2.53 10.87 4.53
C ALA A 11 1.01 10.67 4.49
N ARG A 12 0.43 10.21 5.59
CA ARG A 12 -1.01 10.01 5.73
C ARG A 12 -1.74 11.34 5.88
N SER A 13 -2.89 11.44 5.22
CA SER A 13 -3.83 12.53 5.45
C SER A 13 -4.61 12.30 6.74
N VAL A 14 -5.07 13.39 7.37
CA VAL A 14 -5.96 13.29 8.53
C VAL A 14 -7.24 12.54 8.14
N GLY A 15 -7.59 11.52 8.92
CA GLY A 15 -8.80 10.71 8.69
C GLY A 15 -8.75 9.81 7.44
N GLU A 16 -7.57 9.50 6.90
CA GLU A 16 -7.42 8.70 5.67
C GLU A 16 -8.02 7.29 5.78
N GLY A 17 -7.95 6.68 6.96
CA GLY A 17 -8.40 5.32 7.20
C GLY A 17 -7.37 4.26 6.79
N LEU A 18 -7.85 3.09 6.36
CA LEU A 18 -7.03 1.92 6.03
C LEU A 18 -6.40 2.05 4.63
N ARG A 19 -5.08 1.84 4.53
CA ARG A 19 -4.39 1.69 3.25
C ARG A 19 -4.33 0.22 2.84
N ILE A 20 -4.80 -0.05 1.62
CA ILE A 20 -4.70 -1.36 0.97
C ILE A 20 -3.59 -1.30 -0.08
N GLY A 21 -2.56 -2.11 0.10
CA GLY A 21 -1.49 -2.28 -0.86
C GLY A 21 -1.94 -3.20 -2.00
N THR A 22 -1.99 -2.67 -3.22
CA THR A 22 -2.32 -3.43 -4.45
C THR A 22 -1.08 -3.66 -5.33
N VAL A 23 0.12 -3.54 -4.77
CA VAL A 23 1.35 -3.77 -5.55
C VAL A 23 1.61 -5.26 -5.73
N ARG A 24 2.09 -5.64 -6.93
CA ARG A 24 2.52 -7.02 -7.18
C ARG A 24 3.82 -7.38 -6.46
N ARG A 25 4.73 -6.41 -6.33
CA ARG A 25 6.03 -6.57 -5.69
C ARG A 25 6.06 -5.73 -4.42
N PRO A 26 5.94 -6.35 -3.23
CA PRO A 26 6.07 -5.64 -1.96
C PRO A 26 7.41 -4.90 -1.81
N PRO A 27 7.50 -3.90 -0.91
CA PRO A 27 8.75 -3.21 -0.60
C PRO A 27 9.85 -4.21 -0.21
N ARG A 28 11.02 -4.11 -0.87
CA ARG A 28 12.16 -4.97 -0.58
C ARG A 28 13.04 -4.34 0.49
N GLY A 29 13.62 -5.17 1.35
CA GLY A 29 14.49 -4.71 2.42
C GLY A 29 13.77 -4.01 3.59
N VAL A 30 12.43 -3.96 3.55
CA VAL A 30 11.61 -3.41 4.64
C VAL A 30 10.91 -4.57 5.35
N PRO A 31 11.07 -4.73 6.68
CA PRO A 31 10.31 -5.71 7.44
C PRO A 31 8.80 -5.49 7.29
N LYS A 32 8.01 -6.58 7.23
CA LYS A 32 6.55 -6.48 7.08
C LYS A 32 5.90 -5.65 8.19
N THR A 33 6.45 -5.71 9.40
CA THR A 33 6.03 -4.93 10.57
C THR A 33 6.20 -3.42 10.39
N GLU A 34 7.05 -2.99 9.48
CA GLU A 34 7.36 -1.58 9.21
C GLU A 34 6.61 -1.01 8.00
N PHE A 35 5.78 -1.81 7.32
CA PHE A 35 5.03 -1.32 6.16
C PHE A 35 4.09 -0.17 6.51
N ALA A 36 3.39 -0.26 7.65
CA ALA A 36 2.50 0.80 8.10
C ALA A 36 3.27 2.05 8.56
N SER A 37 4.33 1.87 9.36
CA SER A 37 5.15 2.98 9.87
C SER A 37 5.88 3.72 8.74
N GLY A 38 6.31 3.00 7.71
CA GLY A 38 6.91 3.56 6.50
C GLY A 38 5.90 4.15 5.50
N ASN A 39 4.62 4.28 5.86
CA ASN A 39 3.57 4.82 5.00
C ASN A 39 3.33 4.04 3.70
N TRP A 40 3.62 2.73 3.66
CA TRP A 40 3.38 1.89 2.49
C TRP A 40 1.91 1.48 2.42
N TYR A 41 1.48 0.60 3.32
CA TYR A 41 0.10 0.15 3.47
C TYR A 41 -0.08 -0.57 4.80
N ASP A 42 -1.33 -0.71 5.25
CA ASP A 42 -1.67 -1.46 6.45
C ASP A 42 -1.87 -2.95 6.14
N VAL A 43 -2.56 -3.24 5.03
CA VAL A 43 -2.84 -4.60 4.57
C VAL A 43 -2.44 -4.71 3.11
N TRP A 44 -1.77 -5.81 2.76
CA TRP A 44 -1.49 -6.15 1.37
C TRP A 44 -2.61 -7.04 0.82
N TYR A 45 -3.22 -6.64 -0.30
CA TYR A 45 -4.28 -7.40 -0.94
C TYR A 45 -3.91 -7.75 -2.40
N PRO A 46 -3.22 -8.89 -2.61
CA PRO A 46 -2.64 -9.23 -3.91
C PRO A 46 -3.69 -9.56 -4.98
N ASN A 47 -4.93 -9.84 -4.62
CA ASN A 47 -6.02 -10.11 -5.56
C ASN A 47 -6.33 -8.90 -6.46
N LEU A 48 -5.98 -7.69 -6.01
CA LEU A 48 -6.13 -6.46 -6.80
C LEU A 48 -4.81 -6.02 -7.45
N ALA A 49 -3.77 -6.85 -7.39
CA ALA A 49 -2.49 -6.49 -7.97
C ALA A 49 -2.52 -6.55 -9.50
N PRO A 50 -1.88 -5.59 -10.19
CA PRO A 50 -1.80 -5.62 -11.64
C PRO A 50 -1.01 -6.85 -12.10
N SER A 51 -1.48 -7.46 -13.19
CA SER A 51 -0.75 -8.54 -13.88
C SER A 51 0.54 -8.01 -14.50
N LEU A 52 1.41 -8.91 -14.97
CA LEU A 52 2.40 -8.49 -15.96
C LEU A 52 1.65 -7.99 -17.20
N GLU A 53 2.10 -6.87 -17.78
CA GLU A 53 1.90 -6.64 -19.20
C GLU A 53 2.72 -7.72 -19.94
N THR A 54 2.06 -8.45 -20.82
CA THR A 54 2.66 -9.49 -21.67
C THR A 54 3.38 -8.85 -22.84
#